data_AF-A0ABD4LD76-F1
#
_entry.id   AF-A0ABD4LD76-F1
#
_cell.length_a   1.000
_cell.length_b   1.000
_cell.length_c   1.000
_cell.angle_alpha   90.00
_cell.angle_beta   90.00
_cell.angle_gamma   90.00
#
_symmetry.space_group_name_H-M   'P 1'
#
loop_
_entity.id
_entity.type
_entity.pdbx_description
1 polymer ?
#
loop_
_entity_poly.entity_id
_entity_poly.type
_entity_poly.pdbx_seq_one_letter_code
_entity_poly.pdbx_strand_id
1 'polypeptide(L)'
;MVGLNILLKADVETLMQIAEEQAVILQRIILIFVFIGTLLTSLYYITLQKEQADERKKAKSLFAMYIVVTIMALFSSDIANYIKDFI
;
A
#
# COMPACT_ATOMS: atom_id res chain seq x y z
N MET A 1 -8.11 38.28 -17.32
CA MET A 1 -8.56 36.86 -17.41
C MET A 1 -7.42 35.86 -17.62
N VAL A 2 -6.42 36.14 -18.46
CA VAL A 2 -5.29 35.21 -18.72
C VAL A 2 -4.41 34.95 -17.48
N GLY A 3 -4.07 35.99 -16.71
CA GLY A 3 -3.22 35.84 -15.52
C GLY A 3 -3.83 34.99 -14.38
N LEU A 4 -5.15 35.06 -14.18
CA LEU A 4 -5.86 34.25 -13.18
C LEU A 4 -5.86 32.76 -13.57
N ASN A 5 -5.95 32.46 -14.87
CA ASN A 5 -5.97 31.10 -15.39
C ASN A 5 -4.59 30.41 -15.27
N ILE A 6 -3.51 31.19 -15.41
CA ILE A 6 -2.12 30.70 -15.23
C ILE A 6 -1.87 30.40 -13.75
N LEU A 7 -2.34 31.26 -12.84
CA LEU A 7 -2.17 31.10 -11.40
C LEU A 7 -2.95 29.89 -10.86
N LEU A 8 -4.19 29.70 -11.33
CA LEU A 8 -5.00 28.50 -11.02
C LEU A 8 -4.35 27.22 -11.54
N LYS A 9 -3.79 27.25 -12.76
CA LYS A 9 -3.14 26.06 -13.33
C LYS A 9 -1.87 25.67 -12.55
N ALA A 10 -1.06 26.66 -12.15
CA ALA A 10 0.13 26.43 -11.34
C ALA A 10 -0.21 25.86 -9.94
N ASP A 11 -1.30 26.32 -9.34
CA ASP A 11 -1.77 25.83 -8.03
C ASP A 11 -2.25 24.36 -8.12
N VAL A 12 -3.00 24.02 -9.17
CA VAL A 12 -3.45 22.63 -9.42
C VAL A 12 -2.27 21.70 -9.70
N GLU A 13 -1.30 22.11 -10.52
CA GLU A 13 -0.10 21.32 -10.78
C GLU A 13 0.71 21.09 -9.49
N THR A 14 0.80 22.10 -8.62
CA THR A 14 1.47 21.97 -7.31
C THR A 14 0.72 20.99 -6.39
N LEU A 15 -0.61 21.06 -6.33
CA LEU A 15 -1.44 20.13 -5.55
C LEU A 15 -1.34 18.68 -6.06
N MET A 16 -1.28 18.50 -7.39
CA MET A 16 -1.05 17.17 -7.99
C MET A 16 0.32 16.61 -7.60
N GLN A 17 1.37 17.42 -7.66
CA GLN A 17 2.71 16.99 -7.27
C GLN A 17 2.77 16.59 -5.78
N ILE A 18 2.15 17.38 -4.90
CA ILE A 18 2.07 17.04 -3.47
C ILE A 18 1.32 15.73 -3.25
N ALA A 19 0.22 15.50 -3.99
CA ALA A 19 -0.55 14.26 -3.88
C ALA A 19 0.27 13.04 -4.34
N GLU A 20 1.05 13.16 -5.42
CA GLU A 20 1.95 12.09 -5.88
C GLU A 20 3.04 11.78 -4.84
N GLU A 21 3.68 12.81 -4.29
CA GLU A 21 4.70 12.64 -3.26
C GLU A 21 4.13 11.98 -1.99
N GLN A 22 2.94 12.39 -1.55
CA GLN A 22 2.25 11.77 -0.42
C GLN A 22 1.86 10.31 -0.70
N ALA A 23 1.42 9.99 -1.91
CA ALA A 23 1.10 8.61 -2.30
C ALA A 23 2.33 7.69 -2.22
N VAL A 24 3.49 8.16 -2.69
CA VAL A 24 4.77 7.42 -2.60
C VAL A 24 5.19 7.22 -1.15
N ILE A 25 5.06 8.25 -0.30
CA ILE A 25 5.37 8.14 1.13
C ILE A 25 4.44 7.12 1.80
N LEU A 26 3.13 7.19 1.54
CA LEU A 26 2.15 6.25 2.09
C LEU A 26 2.43 4.81 1.66
N GLN A 27 2.77 4.61 0.38
CA GLN A 27 3.17 3.29 -0.15
C GLN A 27 4.37 2.72 0.62
N ARG A 28 5.41 3.52 0.86
CA ARG A 28 6.59 3.10 1.62
C ARG A 28 6.23 2.73 3.06
N ILE A 29 5.39 3.52 3.72
CA ILE A 29 4.91 3.25 5.08
C ILE A 29 4.18 1.91 5.12
N ILE A 30 3.25 1.66 4.19
CA ILE A 30 2.52 0.39 4.10
C ILE A 30 3.48 -0.79 3.94
N LEU A 31 4.46 -0.68 3.04
CA LEU A 31 5.44 -1.75 2.82
C LEU A 31 6.27 -2.05 4.07
N ILE A 32 6.67 -1.02 4.83
CA ILE A 32 7.38 -1.20 6.10
C ILE A 32 6.51 -1.96 7.11
N PHE A 33 5.25 -1.57 7.28
CA PHE A 33 4.34 -2.27 8.19
C PHE A 33 4.06 -3.71 7.78
N VAL A 34 3.91 -3.96 6.47
CA VAL A 34 3.74 -5.32 5.94
C VAL A 34 4.98 -6.16 6.19
N PHE A 35 6.18 -5.60 6.02
CA PHE A 35 7.43 -6.28 6.30
C PHE A 35 7.54 -6.66 7.78
N ILE A 36 7.27 -5.71 8.70
CA ILE A 36 7.27 -5.97 10.14
C ILE A 36 6.22 -7.03 10.50
N GLY A 37 4.99 -6.91 9.99
CA GLY A 37 3.91 -7.86 10.23
C GLY A 37 4.25 -9.27 9.74
N THR A 38 4.91 -9.38 8.59
CA THR A 38 5.38 -10.66 8.03
C THR A 38 6.45 -11.30 8.92
N LEU A 39 7.42 -10.51 9.40
CA LEU A 39 8.44 -11.00 10.33
C LEU A 39 7.82 -11.52 11.64
N LEU A 40 6.94 -10.73 12.27
CA LEU A 40 6.26 -11.12 13.50
C LEU A 40 5.39 -12.36 13.31
N THR A 41 4.67 -12.44 12.19
CA THR A 41 3.83 -13.61 11.88
C THR A 41 4.68 -14.86 11.61
N SER A 42 5.88 -14.70 11.04
CA SER A 42 6.84 -15.79 10.87
C SER A 42 7.35 -16.31 12.19
N LEU A 43 7.78 -15.41 13.09
CA LEU A 43 8.20 -15.79 14.43
C LEU A 43 7.06 -16.49 15.18
N TYR A 44 5.85 -15.94 15.11
CA TYR A 44 4.66 -16.54 15.70
C TYR A 44 4.37 -17.94 15.11
N TYR A 45 4.44 -18.11 13.79
CA TYR A 45 4.19 -19.42 13.18
C TYR A 45 5.21 -20.48 13.59
N ILE A 46 6.47 -20.09 13.81
CA ILE A 46 7.54 -21.00 14.25
C ILE A 46 7.30 -21.47 15.69
N THR A 47 6.74 -20.63 16.56
CA THR A 47 6.47 -21.01 17.96
C THR A 47 5.23 -21.91 18.11
N LEU A 48 4.38 -22.00 17.08
CA LEU A 48 3.18 -22.83 17.11
C LEU A 48 3.50 -24.33 16.98
N GLN A 49 2.95 -25.12 17.89
CA GLN A 49 3.08 -26.58 17.87
C GLN A 49 2.14 -27.22 16.83
N LYS A 50 2.39 -28.49 16.46
CA LYS A 50 1.56 -29.22 15.49
C LYS A 50 0.11 -29.40 15.93
N GLU A 51 -0.13 -29.46 17.23
CA GLU A 51 -1.46 -29.59 17.84
C GLU A 51 -2.31 -28.31 17.68
N GLN A 52 -1.67 -27.16 17.42
CA GLN A 52 -2.33 -25.86 17.22
C GLN A 52 -2.66 -25.63 15.74
N ALA A 53 -3.34 -26.60 15.10
CA ALA A 53 -3.61 -26.59 13.67
C ALA A 53 -4.41 -25.34 13.22
N ASP A 54 -5.38 -24.90 14.02
CA ASP A 54 -6.21 -23.73 13.72
C ASP A 54 -5.42 -22.41 13.76
N GLU A 55 -4.58 -22.22 14.78
CA GLU A 55 -3.71 -21.03 14.87
C GLU A 55 -2.68 -21.01 13.74
N ARG A 56 -2.15 -22.18 13.35
CA ARG A 56 -1.26 -22.29 12.18
C ARG A 56 -1.98 -21.92 10.88
N LYS A 57 -3.26 -22.27 10.75
CA LYS A 57 -4.09 -21.88 9.59
C LYS A 57 -4.31 -20.36 9.58
N LYS A 58 -4.59 -19.73 10.71
CA LYS A 58 -4.70 -18.26 10.82
C LYS A 58 -3.39 -17.57 10.46
N ALA A 59 -2.26 -18.02 10.98
CA ALA A 59 -0.95 -17.47 10.63
C ALA A 59 -0.65 -17.58 9.12
N LYS A 60 -0.96 -18.72 8.50
CA LYS A 60 -0.89 -18.87 7.02
C LYS A 60 -1.82 -17.92 6.28
N SER A 61 -3.03 -17.70 6.78
CA SER A 61 -3.97 -16.73 6.20
C SER A 61 -3.46 -15.30 6.32
N LEU A 62 -2.83 -14.93 7.44
CA LEU A 62 -2.19 -13.63 7.63
C LEU A 62 -1.04 -13.42 6.64
N PHE A 63 -0.22 -14.45 6.41
CA PHE A 63 0.79 -14.40 5.35
C PHE A 63 0.21 -14.14 3.97
N ALA A 64 -0.86 -14.86 3.60
CA ALA A 64 -1.53 -14.64 2.33
C ALA A 64 -2.05 -13.19 2.21
N MET A 65 -2.62 -12.66 3.30
CA MET A 65 -3.07 -11.26 3.36
C MET A 65 -1.91 -10.28 3.14
N TYR A 66 -0.75 -10.48 3.80
CA TYR A 66 0.42 -9.62 3.61
C TYR A 66 0.95 -9.65 2.16
N ILE A 67 0.91 -10.81 1.50
CA ILE A 67 1.27 -10.93 0.08
C ILE A 67 0.33 -10.08 -0.79
N VAL A 68 -0.98 -10.21 -0.58
CA VAL A 68 -1.98 -9.42 -1.31
C VAL A 68 -1.78 -7.92 -1.11
N VAL A 69 -1.59 -7.48 0.14
CA VAL A 69 -1.34 -6.07 0.45
C VAL A 69 -0.03 -5.57 -0.18
N THR A 70 1.02 -6.41 -0.22
CA THR A 70 2.28 -6.05 -0.89
C THR A 70 2.07 -5.82 -2.38
N ILE A 71 1.35 -6.73 -3.07
CA ILE A 71 1.04 -6.58 -4.50
C ILE A 71 0.22 -5.30 -4.72
N MET A 72 -0.86 -5.10 -3.96
CA MET A 72 -1.69 -3.90 -4.06
C MET A 72 -0.90 -2.61 -3.82
N ALA A 73 0.02 -2.62 -2.84
CA ALA A 73 0.86 -1.47 -2.56
C ALA A 73 1.87 -1.23 -3.69
N LEU A 74 2.50 -2.26 -4.25
CA LEU A 74 3.48 -2.09 -5.34
C LEU A 74 2.85 -1.58 -6.63
N PHE A 75 1.66 -2.06 -6.97
CA PHE A 75 0.92 -1.69 -8.18
C PHE A 75 -0.13 -0.59 -7.93
N SER A 76 -0.08 0.11 -6.79
CA SER A 76 -1.11 1.09 -6.42
C SER A 76 -1.21 2.23 -7.44
N SER A 77 -0.08 2.71 -7.95
CA SER A 77 -0.02 3.76 -8.97
C SER A 77 -0.58 3.30 -10.31
N ASP A 78 -0.28 2.07 -10.73
CA ASP A 78 -0.81 1.49 -11.98
C ASP A 78 -2.33 1.30 -11.89
N ILE A 79 -2.83 0.84 -10.74
CA ILE A 79 -4.27 0.72 -10.48
C ILE A 79 -4.93 2.10 -10.48
N ALA A 80 -4.32 3.10 -9.84
CA ALA A 80 -4.86 4.46 -9.80
C ALA A 80 -4.92 5.09 -11.19
N ASN A 81 -3.86 4.94 -11.99
CA ASN A 81 -3.82 5.40 -13.38
C ASN A 81 -4.86 4.68 -14.24
N TYR A 82 -4.97 3.35 -14.12
CA TYR A 82 -5.99 2.58 -14.82
C TYR A 82 -7.42 3.05 -14.50
N ILE A 83 -7.73 3.34 -13.23
CA ILE A 83 -9.04 3.86 -12.83
C ILE A 83 -9.27 5.27 -13.41
N LYS A 84 -8.23 6.12 -13.40
CA LYS A 84 -8.31 7.48 -13.95
C LYS A 84 -8.56 7.47 -15.47
N ASP A 85 -7.97 6.53 -16.20
CA ASP A 85 -8.18 6.40 -17.65
C ASP A 85 -9.54 5.75 -17.99
N PHE A 86 -10.14 5.04 -17.04
CA PHE A 86 -11.43 4.36 -17.22
C PHE A 86 -12.65 5.27 -16.98
N ILE A 87 -12.53 6.29 -16.11
CA ILE A 87 -13.60 7.26 -15.76
C ILE A 87 -13.58 8.45 -16.72
#